data_AF-A0A0T7BT47-F1
#
_entry.id   AF-A0A0T7BT47-F1
#
_cell.length_a   1.000
_cell.length_b   1.000
_cell.length_c   1.000
_cell.angle_alpha   90.00
_cell.angle_beta   90.00
_cell.angle_gamma   90.00
#
_symmetry.space_group_name_H-M   'P 1'
#
loop_
_entity.id
_entity.type
_entity.pdbx_description
1 polymer ?
#
loop_
_entity_poly.entity_id
_entity_poly.type
_entity_poly.pdbx_seq_one_letter_code
_entity_poly.pdbx_strand_id
1 'polypeptide(L)'
;MTFSKSNLNLLPESLFTELTADQTQMLEGGKRITILLVQCIKAGNGSDKLFFTINGQNVQFGRTIDIRTGGVANVGVAENFDGTARVRLFDKNDGSLGSFSASSNGTQTRRVSGGGSTYDVTYRVTN
;
A
#
# COMPACT_ATOMS: atom_id res chain seq x y z
N MET A 1 13.14 42.06 49.30
CA MET A 1 11.75 41.55 49.23
C MET A 1 11.70 40.55 48.09
N THR A 2 11.53 39.28 48.42
CA THR A 2 11.55 38.16 47.49
C THR A 2 10.10 37.85 47.12
N PHE A 3 9.73 37.97 45.85
CA PHE A 3 8.40 37.58 45.38
C PHE A 3 8.42 36.10 44.97
N SER A 4 7.62 35.30 45.67
CA SER A 4 7.40 33.88 45.38
C SER A 4 6.24 33.71 44.39
N LYS A 5 6.36 32.63 43.62
CA LYS A 5 5.57 32.11 42.49
C LYS A 5 4.05 32.31 42.57
N SER A 6 3.48 32.76 41.45
CA SER A 6 2.07 32.55 41.10
C SER A 6 1.97 31.61 39.90
N ASN A 7 1.24 30.53 40.12
CA ASN A 7 0.90 29.43 39.21
C ASN A 7 0.38 29.90 37.85
N LEU A 8 1.25 29.97 36.84
CA LEU A 8 0.81 30.00 35.45
C LEU A 8 0.44 28.59 35.02
N ASN A 9 -0.87 28.32 35.07
CA ASN A 9 -1.62 27.42 34.21
C ASN A 9 -0.81 26.26 33.61
N LEU A 10 -0.84 25.14 34.35
CA LEU A 10 -0.77 23.78 33.82
C LEU A 10 -1.93 23.58 32.83
N LEU A 11 -1.83 24.16 31.63
CA LEU A 11 -2.57 23.64 30.50
C LEU A 11 -1.96 22.26 30.21
N PRO A 12 -2.73 21.17 30.22
CA PRO A 12 -2.18 19.87 29.90
C PRO A 12 -1.65 19.92 28.47
N GLU A 13 -0.34 19.71 28.31
CA GLU A 13 0.35 19.48 27.03
C GLU A 13 -0.25 18.27 26.27
N SER A 14 -1.18 17.53 26.90
CA SER A 14 -1.95 16.42 26.35
C SER A 14 -2.97 16.78 25.26
N LEU A 15 -3.04 18.05 24.83
CA LEU A 15 -3.90 18.46 23.71
C LEU A 15 -3.22 18.43 22.34
N PHE A 16 -1.93 18.09 22.26
CA PHE A 16 -1.34 17.59 21.03
C PHE A 16 -1.53 16.08 21.01
N THR A 17 -2.72 15.64 20.62
CA THR A 17 -2.89 14.25 20.19
C THR A 17 -1.98 14.10 18.97
N GLU A 18 -0.85 13.43 19.14
CA GLU A 18 0.03 13.04 18.06
C GLU A 18 -0.80 12.16 17.14
N LEU A 19 -1.35 12.77 16.08
CA LEU A 19 -2.13 12.06 15.08
C LEU A 19 -1.19 11.00 14.52
N THR A 20 -1.59 9.74 14.63
CA THR A 20 -0.87 8.65 13.96
C THR A 20 -0.76 9.00 12.47
N ALA A 21 0.29 8.55 11.79
CA ALA A 21 0.53 8.89 10.38
C ALA A 21 -0.72 8.65 9.50
N ASP A 22 -1.53 7.63 9.84
CA ASP A 22 -2.79 7.30 9.17
C ASP A 22 -3.89 8.35 9.42
N GLN A 23 -3.96 8.91 10.64
CA GLN A 23 -4.92 9.97 10.99
C GLN A 23 -4.52 11.34 10.43
N THR A 24 -3.23 11.64 10.34
CA THR A 24 -2.73 12.85 9.66
C THR A 24 -3.02 12.80 8.15
N GLN A 25 -2.85 11.63 7.52
CA GLN A 25 -3.16 11.44 6.09
C GLN A 25 -4.65 11.67 5.75
N MET A 26 -5.57 11.34 6.67
CA MET A 26 -7.00 11.61 6.49
C MET A 26 -7.35 13.11 6.59
N LEU A 27 -6.53 13.92 7.27
CA LEU A 27 -6.78 15.35 7.48
C LEU A 27 -6.10 16.24 6.42
N GLU A 28 -4.98 15.81 5.82
CA GLU A 28 -4.19 16.65 4.89
C GLU A 28 -4.42 16.38 3.38
N GLY A 29 -5.37 15.52 3.01
CA GLY A 29 -5.68 15.24 1.60
C GLY A 29 -4.76 14.19 0.96
N GLY A 30 -4.45 13.12 1.72
CA GLY A 30 -3.65 12.00 1.25
C GLY A 30 -4.30 11.25 0.09
N LYS A 31 -3.49 10.69 -0.80
CA LYS A 31 -3.98 9.87 -1.91
C LYS A 31 -4.30 8.45 -1.44
N ARG A 32 -5.17 7.77 -2.16
CA ARG A 32 -5.49 6.35 -1.94
C ARG A 32 -5.21 5.57 -3.20
N ILE A 33 -4.42 4.50 -3.09
CA ILE A 33 -4.24 3.52 -4.17
C ILE A 33 -5.12 2.31 -3.87
N THR A 34 -5.83 1.81 -4.88
CA THR A 34 -6.59 0.57 -4.84
C THR A 34 -6.12 -0.35 -5.95
N ILE A 35 -5.63 -1.54 -5.61
CA ILE A 35 -5.33 -2.60 -6.58
C ILE A 35 -6.64 -3.29 -6.94
N LEU A 36 -7.03 -3.24 -8.21
CA LEU A 36 -8.34 -3.72 -8.66
C LEU A 36 -8.24 -5.16 -9.12
N LEU A 37 -7.37 -5.42 -10.10
CA LEU A 37 -7.22 -6.74 -10.71
C LEU A 37 -5.74 -7.02 -11.00
N VAL A 38 -5.44 -8.31 -11.09
CA VAL A 38 -4.16 -8.81 -11.59
C VAL A 38 -4.43 -9.87 -12.65
N GLN A 39 -3.74 -9.76 -13.78
CA GLN A 39 -3.71 -10.76 -14.84
C GLN A 39 -2.33 -11.40 -14.87
N CYS A 40 -2.28 -12.72 -14.74
CA CYS A 40 -1.06 -13.49 -14.93
C CYS A 40 -0.82 -13.70 -16.42
N ILE A 41 0.24 -13.09 -16.96
CA ILE A 41 0.67 -13.32 -18.34
C ILE A 41 1.52 -14.60 -18.41
N LYS A 42 2.36 -14.82 -17.39
CA LYS A 42 3.19 -16.01 -17.24
C LYS A 42 3.48 -16.23 -15.76
N ALA A 43 3.24 -17.42 -15.25
CA ALA A 43 3.74 -17.87 -13.95
C ALA A 43 5.07 -18.61 -14.15
N GLY A 44 6.09 -18.28 -13.36
CA GLY A 44 7.43 -18.87 -13.45
C GLY A 44 7.43 -20.37 -13.19
N ASN A 45 6.66 -20.80 -12.18
CA ASN A 45 6.54 -22.20 -11.76
C ASN A 45 5.16 -22.81 -12.08
N GLY A 46 4.46 -22.24 -13.06
CA GLY A 46 3.12 -22.69 -13.51
C GLY A 46 1.95 -22.16 -12.68
N SER A 47 2.17 -21.84 -11.40
CA SER A 47 1.21 -21.12 -10.56
C SER A 47 1.89 -20.37 -9.42
N ASP A 48 1.39 -19.20 -9.06
CA ASP A 48 1.92 -18.39 -7.96
C ASP A 48 0.82 -18.11 -6.92
N LYS A 49 1.22 -17.96 -5.66
CA LYS A 49 0.37 -17.57 -4.52
C LYS A 49 0.60 -16.10 -4.20
N LEU A 50 -0.10 -15.23 -4.90
CA LEU A 50 0.15 -13.79 -4.88
C LEU A 50 -0.24 -13.13 -3.56
N PHE A 51 0.63 -12.24 -3.10
CA PHE A 51 0.29 -11.18 -2.15
C PHE A 51 1.02 -9.88 -2.51
N PHE A 52 0.54 -8.76 -1.96
CA PHE A 52 1.03 -7.42 -2.28
C PHE A 52 1.52 -6.72 -1.02
N THR A 53 2.53 -5.87 -1.19
CA THR A 53 2.82 -4.81 -0.22
C THR A 53 2.69 -3.45 -0.88
N ILE A 54 2.18 -2.47 -0.13
CA ILE A 54 2.10 -1.07 -0.55
C ILE A 54 2.86 -0.25 0.49
N ASN A 55 3.89 0.47 0.06
CA ASN A 55 4.80 1.20 0.95
C ASN A 55 5.41 0.34 2.08
N GLY A 56 5.56 -0.97 1.83
CA GLY A 56 6.06 -1.94 2.82
C GLY A 56 4.96 -2.55 3.71
N GLN A 57 3.75 -2.02 3.72
CA GLN A 57 2.62 -2.61 4.43
C GLN A 57 2.03 -3.78 3.65
N ASN A 58 1.82 -4.91 4.32
CA ASN A 58 1.18 -6.07 3.71
C ASN A 58 -0.34 -5.88 3.70
N VAL A 59 -0.86 -5.48 2.54
CA VAL A 59 -2.28 -5.16 2.34
C VAL A 59 -3.15 -6.40 2.10
N GLN A 60 -2.54 -7.60 2.06
CA GLN A 60 -3.21 -8.87 1.84
C GLN A 60 -2.82 -9.91 2.89
N PHE A 61 -2.50 -9.46 4.11
CA PHE A 61 -1.96 -10.31 5.17
C PHE A 61 -2.84 -11.54 5.43
N GLY A 62 -2.25 -12.73 5.29
CA GLY A 62 -2.91 -14.01 5.53
C GLY A 62 -3.83 -14.51 4.40
N ARG A 63 -4.04 -13.75 3.32
CA ARG A 63 -4.88 -14.17 2.17
C ARG A 63 -4.04 -14.11 0.90
N THR A 64 -3.63 -15.24 0.34
CA THR A 64 -2.97 -15.27 -0.97
C THR A 64 -3.98 -15.51 -2.08
N ILE A 65 -3.68 -15.04 -3.28
CA ILE A 65 -4.44 -15.36 -4.50
C ILE A 65 -3.67 -16.43 -5.25
N ASP A 66 -4.23 -17.63 -5.37
CA ASP A 66 -3.69 -18.65 -6.27
C ASP A 66 -4.02 -18.26 -7.72
N ILE A 67 -3.00 -18.05 -8.55
CA ILE A 67 -3.16 -17.68 -9.96
C ILE A 67 -2.23 -18.50 -10.86
N ARG A 68 -2.70 -18.81 -12.06
CA ARG A 68 -1.93 -19.54 -13.09
C ARG A 68 -1.77 -18.67 -14.33
N THR A 69 -0.85 -19.03 -15.21
CA THR A 69 -0.69 -18.41 -16.54
C THR A 69 -2.04 -18.25 -17.25
N GLY A 70 -2.34 -17.03 -17.71
CA GLY A 70 -3.60 -16.65 -18.36
C GLY A 70 -4.74 -16.31 -17.39
N GLY A 71 -4.58 -16.58 -16.09
CA GLY A 71 -5.58 -16.30 -15.06
C GLY A 71 -5.73 -14.81 -14.78
N VAL A 72 -6.93 -14.42 -14.33
CA VAL A 72 -7.25 -13.07 -13.86
C VAL A 72 -7.88 -13.18 -12.49
N ALA A 73 -7.49 -12.31 -11.56
CA ALA A 73 -8.04 -12.27 -10.22
C ALA A 73 -8.41 -10.84 -9.82
N ASN A 74 -9.53 -10.71 -9.12
CA ASN A 74 -9.89 -9.48 -8.42
C ASN A 74 -9.11 -9.41 -7.10
N VAL A 75 -8.47 -8.27 -6.81
CA VAL A 75 -7.63 -8.09 -5.62
C VAL A 75 -8.37 -7.28 -4.56
N GLY A 76 -8.78 -6.06 -4.89
CA GLY A 76 -9.62 -5.22 -4.02
C GLY A 76 -8.92 -4.68 -2.76
N VAL A 77 -7.59 -4.66 -2.72
CA VAL A 77 -6.82 -4.11 -1.59
C VAL A 77 -6.46 -2.65 -1.84
N ALA A 78 -6.38 -1.85 -0.77
CA ALA A 78 -6.10 -0.43 -0.89
C ALA A 78 -5.31 0.09 0.31
N GLU A 79 -4.53 1.14 0.07
CA GLU A 79 -3.75 1.83 1.09
C GLU A 79 -3.72 3.34 0.81
N ASN A 80 -3.64 4.12 1.87
CA ASN A 80 -3.41 5.56 1.76
C ASN A 80 -1.89 5.82 1.63
N PHE A 81 -1.52 6.91 0.94
CA PHE A 81 -0.13 7.27 0.74
C PHE A 81 0.04 8.77 0.48
N ASP A 82 1.24 9.26 0.77
CA ASP A 82 1.71 10.58 0.34
C ASP A 82 2.79 10.45 -0.75
N GLY A 83 2.77 11.40 -1.69
CA GLY A 83 3.67 11.44 -2.83
C GLY A 83 3.47 10.29 -3.82
N THR A 84 4.19 9.18 -3.60
CA THR A 84 4.24 8.02 -4.51
C THR A 84 4.08 6.72 -3.75
N ALA A 85 3.07 5.92 -4.10
CA ALA A 85 2.90 4.57 -3.60
C ALA A 85 3.88 3.62 -4.31
N ARG A 86 4.62 2.83 -3.53
CA ARG A 86 5.44 1.73 -4.03
C ARG A 86 4.72 0.41 -3.80
N VAL A 87 4.31 -0.24 -4.90
CA VAL A 87 3.62 -1.53 -4.87
C VAL A 87 4.61 -2.63 -5.24
N ARG A 88 4.67 -3.68 -4.43
CA ARG A 88 5.47 -4.88 -4.71
C ARG A 88 4.60 -6.12 -4.70
N LEU A 89 4.85 -7.02 -5.64
CA LEU A 89 4.19 -8.30 -5.79
C LEU A 89 5.12 -9.41 -5.31
N PHE A 90 4.56 -10.41 -4.65
CA PHE A 90 5.30 -11.56 -4.14
C PHE A 90 4.52 -12.85 -4.37
N ASP A 91 5.25 -13.92 -4.61
CA ASP A 91 4.79 -15.27 -4.36
C ASP A 91 5.13 -15.65 -2.91
N LYS A 92 4.19 -16.32 -2.25
CA LYS A 92 4.37 -16.81 -0.88
C LYS A 92 5.56 -17.76 -0.73
N ASN A 93 5.92 -18.50 -1.78
CA ASN A 93 6.98 -19.51 -1.72
C ASN A 93 8.29 -19.02 -2.36
N ASP A 94 8.20 -18.28 -3.46
CA ASP A 94 9.35 -17.95 -4.31
C ASP A 94 9.83 -16.49 -4.20
N GLY A 95 9.16 -15.66 -3.40
CA GLY A 95 9.60 -14.29 -3.12
C GLY A 95 9.12 -13.24 -4.13
N SER A 96 9.93 -12.23 -4.42
CA SER A 96 9.49 -11.04 -5.18
C SER A 96 9.23 -11.33 -6.67
N LEU A 97 8.05 -10.95 -7.15
CA LEU A 97 7.60 -11.10 -8.54
C LEU A 97 7.62 -9.78 -9.33
N GLY A 98 8.01 -8.68 -8.70
CA GLY A 98 8.17 -7.38 -9.34
C GLY A 98 7.59 -6.24 -8.53
N SER A 99 7.77 -5.01 -9.03
CA SER A 99 7.26 -3.81 -8.37
C SER A 99 7.00 -2.68 -9.34
N PHE A 100 6.14 -1.74 -8.95
CA PHE A 100 5.93 -0.49 -9.66
C PHE A 100 5.66 0.65 -8.67
N SER A 101 5.73 1.87 -9.17
CA SER A 101 5.39 3.09 -8.44
C SER A 101 4.16 3.75 -9.05
N ALA A 102 3.31 4.34 -8.22
CA ALA A 102 2.08 5.01 -8.64
C ALA A 102 1.87 6.31 -7.86
N SER A 103 1.53 7.37 -8.58
CA SER A 103 1.27 8.70 -8.01
C SER A 103 0.20 9.48 -8.77
N SER A 104 0.00 9.18 -10.05
CA SER A 104 -1.01 9.83 -10.90
C SER A 104 -2.41 9.29 -10.63
N ASN A 105 -3.38 10.19 -10.52
CA ASN A 105 -4.78 9.85 -10.33
C ASN A 105 -5.36 9.10 -11.54
N GLY A 106 -6.43 8.35 -11.29
CA GLY A 106 -7.15 7.57 -12.29
C GLY A 106 -6.78 6.09 -12.30
N THR A 107 -7.38 5.35 -13.23
CA THR A 107 -7.16 3.91 -13.41
C THR A 107 -6.02 3.67 -14.39
N GLN A 108 -5.09 2.80 -14.03
CA GLN A 108 -3.89 2.50 -14.82
C GLN A 108 -3.57 1.01 -14.74
N THR A 109 -2.97 0.47 -15.81
CA THR A 109 -2.41 -0.88 -15.82
C THR A 109 -0.90 -0.81 -15.95
N ARG A 110 -0.19 -1.60 -15.13
CA ARG A 110 1.27 -1.72 -15.18
C ARG A 110 1.68 -3.17 -15.34
N ARG A 111 2.53 -3.42 -16.32
CA ARG A 111 3.27 -4.67 -16.51
C ARG A 111 4.39 -4.75 -15.48
N VAL A 112 4.48 -5.84 -14.73
CA VAL A 112 5.59 -6.15 -13.82
C VAL A 112 6.11 -7.56 -14.06
N SER A 113 7.40 -7.76 -13.85
CA SER A 113 8.07 -9.06 -14.05
C SER A 113 9.14 -9.26 -12.99
N GLY A 114 9.34 -10.52 -12.60
CA GLY A 114 10.28 -10.94 -11.55
C GLY A 114 10.07 -12.42 -11.23
N GLY A 115 11.12 -13.12 -10.78
CA GLY A 115 11.04 -14.55 -10.43
C GLY A 115 10.65 -15.47 -11.60
N GLY A 116 10.80 -15.02 -12.86
CA GLY A 116 10.34 -15.75 -14.04
C GLY A 116 8.85 -15.56 -14.38
N SER A 117 8.10 -14.87 -13.53
CA SER A 117 6.69 -14.53 -13.72
C SER A 117 6.50 -13.15 -14.36
N THR A 118 5.33 -12.90 -14.93
CA THR A 118 4.93 -11.63 -15.54
C THR A 118 3.44 -11.39 -15.34
N TYR A 119 3.10 -10.17 -14.92
CA TYR A 119 1.77 -9.75 -14.53
C TYR A 119 1.39 -8.40 -15.13
N ASP A 120 0.12 -8.25 -15.49
CA ASP A 120 -0.52 -6.95 -15.66
C ASP A 120 -1.35 -6.63 -14.42
N VAL A 121 -1.04 -5.51 -13.75
CA VAL A 121 -1.71 -5.07 -12.52
C VAL A 121 -2.50 -3.81 -12.83
N THR A 122 -3.83 -3.86 -12.71
CA THR A 122 -4.67 -2.66 -12.82
C THR A 122 -4.98 -2.12 -11.44
N TYR A 123 -4.75 -0.83 -11.26
CA TYR A 123 -5.00 -0.10 -10.02
C TYR A 123 -5.67 1.24 -10.31
N ARG A 124 -6.20 1.85 -9.27
CA ARG A 124 -6.74 3.22 -9.30
C ARG A 124 -6.13 4.05 -8.19
N VAL A 125 -5.75 5.28 -8.51
CA VAL A 125 -5.37 6.29 -7.52
C VAL A 125 -6.45 7.37 -7.45
N THR A 126 -6.86 7.71 -6.24
CA THR A 126 -7.75 8.85 -5.94
C THR A 126 -7.07 9.79 -4.94
N ASN A 127 -7.55 11.03 -4.88
CA ASN A 127 -7.32 11.90 -3.73
C ASN A 127 -8.33 11.58 -2.61
#